data_AF-I6R1B6-F1
#
_entry.id   AF-I6R1B6-F1
#
_cell.length_a   1.000
_cell.length_b   1.000
_cell.length_c   1.000
_cell.angle_alpha   90.00
_cell.angle_beta   90.00
_cell.angle_gamma   90.00
#
_symmetry.space_group_name_H-M   'P 1'
#
loop_
_entity.id
_entity.type
_entity.pdbx_description
1 polymer ?
#
loop_
_entity_poly.entity_id
_entity_poly.type
_entity_poly.pdbx_seq_one_letter_code
_entity_poly.pdbx_strand_id
1 'polypeptide(L)'
;AEHELNCSTTAMRNIGSSHVDPYSALAGTAAAPYGPLHGGANEAVLRMLGEIGSVSRVPEFIKRVKSGDGHNRLMGFGHPV
;
A
#
# COMPACT_ATOMS: atom_id res chain seq x y z
N ALA A 1 5.77 -3.04 15.54
CA ALA A 1 4.59 -3.62 14.88
C ALA A 1 5.10 -4.50 13.74
N GLU A 2 4.55 -5.69 13.58
CA GLU A 2 4.96 -6.73 12.64
C GLU A 2 3.72 -7.19 11.85
N HIS A 3 3.88 -7.58 10.59
CA HIS A 3 2.79 -8.00 9.71
C HIS A 3 3.20 -9.25 8.89
N GLU A 4 3.77 -10.22 9.61
CA GLU A 4 4.19 -11.54 9.12
C GLU A 4 5.03 -11.48 7.82
N LEU A 5 4.75 -12.33 6.82
CA LEU A 5 5.54 -12.48 5.60
C LEU A 5 5.06 -11.59 4.45
N ASN A 6 4.78 -10.32 4.74
CA ASN A 6 4.49 -9.34 3.70
C ASN A 6 5.69 -9.11 2.75
N CYS A 7 5.49 -8.35 1.68
CA CYS A 7 6.49 -8.07 0.64
C CYS A 7 7.85 -7.60 1.21
N SER A 8 7.83 -6.64 2.14
CA SER A 8 9.06 -6.10 2.74
C SER A 8 9.76 -7.08 3.67
N THR A 9 9.00 -7.85 4.46
CA THR A 9 9.58 -8.91 5.32
C THR A 9 10.21 -10.02 4.47
N THR A 10 9.58 -10.41 3.37
CA THR A 10 10.12 -11.40 2.43
C THR A 10 11.39 -10.90 1.75
N ALA A 11 11.43 -9.62 1.33
CA ALA A 11 12.63 -8.99 0.79
C ALA A 11 13.80 -9.02 1.80
N MET A 12 13.52 -8.76 3.08
CA MET A 12 14.51 -8.82 4.16
C MET A 12 15.11 -10.21 4.32
N ARG A 13 14.28 -11.24 4.26
CA ARG A 13 14.75 -12.63 4.31
C ARG A 13 15.64 -12.98 3.12
N ASN A 14 15.26 -12.56 1.92
CA ASN A 14 16.05 -12.82 0.72
C ASN A 14 17.42 -12.12 0.77
N ILE A 15 17.47 -10.84 1.11
CA ILE A 15 18.73 -10.09 1.21
C ILE A 15 19.60 -10.64 2.34
N GLY A 16 19.01 -10.87 3.52
CA GLY A 16 19.73 -11.42 4.68
C GLY A 16 20.30 -12.82 4.44
N SER A 17 19.69 -13.63 3.56
CA SER A 17 20.20 -14.98 3.25
C SER A 17 21.61 -15.00 2.62
N SER A 18 22.05 -13.86 2.08
CA SER A 18 23.42 -13.68 1.58
C SER A 18 24.48 -13.48 2.68
N HIS A 19 24.09 -13.48 3.97
CA HIS A 19 24.95 -13.19 5.12
C HIS A 19 25.52 -11.76 5.12
N VAL A 20 24.80 -10.81 4.50
CA VAL A 20 25.11 -9.39 4.61
C VAL A 20 24.83 -8.86 6.03
N ASP A 21 25.52 -7.80 6.44
CA ASP A 21 25.30 -7.16 7.73
C ASP A 21 23.86 -6.59 7.84
N PRO A 22 23.33 -6.43 9.07
CA PRO A 22 21.94 -6.03 9.27
C PRO A 22 21.61 -4.63 8.75
N TYR A 23 22.58 -3.70 8.68
CA TYR A 23 22.34 -2.35 8.18
C TYR A 23 22.17 -2.36 6.65
N SER A 24 23.00 -3.13 5.95
CA SER A 24 22.87 -3.34 4.52
C SER A 24 21.58 -4.09 4.17
N ALA A 25 21.18 -5.10 4.96
CA ALA A 25 19.92 -5.80 4.78
C ALA A 25 18.72 -4.85 4.94
N LEU A 26 18.74 -3.99 5.96
CA LEU A 26 17.70 -2.98 6.18
C LEU A 26 17.68 -1.94 5.03
N ALA A 27 18.83 -1.45 4.61
CA ALA A 27 18.93 -0.47 3.54
C ALA A 27 18.37 -1.03 2.21
N GLY A 28 18.70 -2.27 1.87
CA GLY A 28 18.20 -2.93 0.65
C GLY A 28 16.70 -3.22 0.67
N THR A 29 16.08 -3.29 1.85
CA THR A 29 14.65 -3.62 2.00
C THR A 29 13.75 -2.42 2.20
N ALA A 30 14.31 -1.29 2.64
CA ALA A 30 13.56 -0.08 2.95
C ALA A 30 12.71 0.45 1.78
N ALA A 31 13.06 0.12 0.52
CA ALA A 31 12.30 0.50 -0.66
C ALA A 31 11.05 -0.38 -0.90
N ALA A 32 11.05 -1.63 -0.42
CA ALA A 32 9.94 -2.57 -0.65
C ALA A 32 8.57 -2.06 -0.15
N PRO A 33 8.43 -1.42 1.03
CA PRO A 33 7.16 -0.87 1.47
C PRO A 33 6.74 0.42 0.76
N TYR A 34 7.60 1.10 0.02
CA TYR A 34 7.25 2.38 -0.58
C TYR A 34 6.22 2.25 -1.73
N GLY A 35 6.13 1.08 -2.37
CA GLY A 35 5.22 0.87 -3.50
C GLY A 35 3.75 1.13 -3.16
N PRO A 36 2.93 1.56 -4.15
CA PRO A 36 1.52 1.93 -3.94
C PRO A 36 0.61 0.77 -3.50
N LEU A 37 1.08 -0.47 -3.67
CA LEU A 37 0.38 -1.70 -3.28
C LEU A 37 0.83 -2.23 -1.91
N HIS A 38 1.72 -1.52 -1.22
CA HIS A 38 2.17 -1.83 0.15
C HIS A 38 2.00 -0.59 1.04
N GLY A 39 3.07 -0.04 1.59
CA GLY A 39 3.02 1.16 2.45
C GLY A 39 2.56 2.45 1.73
N GLY A 40 2.74 2.55 0.41
CA GLY A 40 2.23 3.67 -0.39
C GLY A 40 0.70 3.75 -0.46
N ALA A 41 -0.02 2.70 -0.05
CA ALA A 41 -1.48 2.70 -0.02
C ALA A 41 -2.06 3.81 0.88
N ASN A 42 -1.36 4.17 1.97
CA ASN A 42 -1.79 5.23 2.88
C ASN A 42 -1.86 6.60 2.18
N GLU A 43 -0.86 6.92 1.37
CA GLU A 43 -0.85 8.15 0.59
C GLU A 43 -1.99 8.16 -0.44
N ALA A 44 -2.24 7.02 -1.08
CA ALA A 44 -3.35 6.88 -2.02
C ALA A 44 -4.72 7.08 -1.35
N VAL A 45 -4.90 6.66 -0.09
CA VAL A 45 -6.12 6.98 0.68
C VAL A 45 -6.26 8.48 0.88
N LEU A 46 -5.20 9.19 1.26
CA LEU A 46 -5.25 10.64 1.45
C LEU A 46 -5.56 11.39 0.15
N ARG A 47 -4.97 10.97 -0.98
CA ARG A 47 -5.27 11.53 -2.31
C ARG A 47 -6.73 11.29 -2.68
N MET A 48 -7.24 10.07 -2.49
CA MET A 48 -8.64 9.74 -2.72
C MET A 48 -9.59 10.58 -1.87
N LEU A 49 -9.29 10.77 -0.57
CA LEU A 49 -10.09 11.63 0.31
C LEU A 49 -10.04 13.10 -0.13
N GLY A 50 -8.91 13.58 -0.65
CA GLY A 50 -8.78 14.91 -1.26
C GLY A 50 -9.64 15.07 -2.52
N GLU A 51 -9.69 14.06 -3.39
CA GLU A 51 -10.56 14.02 -4.56
C GLU A 51 -12.05 14.03 -4.18
N ILE A 52 -12.43 13.28 -3.15
CA ILE A 52 -13.80 13.29 -2.59
C ILE A 52 -14.11 14.66 -1.98
N GLY A 53 -13.17 15.25 -1.23
CA GLY A 53 -13.16 16.57 -0.59
C GLY A 53 -14.29 16.94 0.39
N SER A 54 -15.48 16.33 0.34
CA SER A 54 -16.56 16.54 1.31
C SER A 54 -17.43 15.29 1.48
N VAL A 55 -18.04 15.15 2.67
CA VAL A 55 -18.93 14.03 2.99
C VAL A 55 -20.13 13.95 2.04
N SER A 56 -20.64 15.10 1.59
CA SER A 56 -21.76 15.16 0.63
C SER A 56 -21.47 14.50 -0.73
N ARG A 57 -20.19 14.36 -1.11
CA ARG A 57 -19.76 13.73 -2.38
C ARG A 57 -19.46 12.23 -2.26
N VAL A 58 -19.51 11.67 -1.04
CA VAL A 58 -19.26 10.23 -0.81
C VAL A 58 -20.23 9.33 -1.59
N PRO A 59 -21.56 9.57 -1.59
CA PRO A 59 -22.48 8.68 -2.32
C PRO A 59 -22.18 8.62 -3.82
N GLU A 60 -21.80 9.75 -4.43
CA GLU A 60 -21.41 9.83 -5.84
C GLU A 60 -20.11 9.04 -6.10
N PHE A 61 -19.09 9.24 -5.26
CA PHE A 61 -17.83 8.52 -5.37
C PHE A 61 -18.02 7.00 -5.29
N ILE A 62 -18.82 6.53 -4.32
CA ILE A 62 -19.13 5.10 -4.16
C ILE A 62 -19.88 4.55 -5.39
N LYS A 63 -20.79 5.32 -5.99
CA LYS A 63 -21.46 4.91 -7.22
C LYS A 63 -20.46 4.69 -8.37
N ARG A 64 -19.46 5.57 -8.51
CA ARG A 64 -18.39 5.46 -9.52
C ARG A 64 -17.42 4.30 -9.27
N VAL A 65 -17.13 4.00 -8.01
CA VAL A 65 -16.33 2.79 -7.66
C VAL A 65 -17.10 1.53 -8.06
N LYS A 66 -18.41 1.49 -7.79
CA LYS A 66 -19.27 0.33 -8.06
C LYS A 66 -19.62 0.12 -9.53
N SER A 67 -19.59 1.17 -10.36
CA SER A 67 -19.88 1.04 -11.80
C SER A 67 -18.81 0.23 -12.54
N GLY A 68 -17.60 0.11 -11.97
CA GLY A 68 -16.54 -0.71 -12.55
C GLY A 68 -15.87 -0.06 -13.75
N ASP A 69 -16.02 1.26 -13.92
CA ASP A 69 -15.50 2.07 -15.04
C ASP A 69 -13.96 2.20 -15.04
N GLY A 70 -13.25 1.24 -14.44
CA GLY A 70 -11.83 0.97 -14.61
C GLY A 70 -10.86 1.84 -13.82
N HIS A 71 -11.26 3.03 -13.37
CA HIS A 71 -10.30 4.02 -12.84
C HIS A 71 -10.45 4.35 -11.36
N ASN A 72 -11.61 4.09 -10.74
CA ASN A 72 -11.86 4.46 -9.34
C ASN A 72 -11.81 3.23 -8.44
N ARG A 73 -10.62 2.88 -7.94
CA ARG A 73 -10.51 1.92 -6.84
C ARG A 73 -10.81 2.60 -5.51
N LEU A 74 -11.44 1.87 -4.59
CA LEU A 74 -11.57 2.32 -3.20
C LEU A 74 -10.26 2.03 -2.47
N MET A 75 -9.38 3.03 -2.41
CA MET A 75 -8.07 2.90 -1.77
C MET A 75 -8.22 2.63 -0.27
N GLY A 76 -7.33 1.79 0.27
CA GLY A 76 -7.38 1.35 1.68
C GLY A 76 -8.40 0.23 1.97
N PHE A 77 -9.08 -0.28 0.94
CA PHE A 77 -10.00 -1.41 1.05
C PHE A 77 -9.52 -2.62 0.23
N GLY A 78 -9.88 -3.81 0.72
CA GLY A 78 -9.33 -5.08 0.24
C GLY A 78 -8.02 -5.40 0.96
N HIS A 79 -7.82 -6.67 1.30
CA HIS A 79 -6.62 -7.10 2.00
C HIS A 79 -6.19 -8.46 1.47
N PRO A 80 -5.03 -8.56 0.82
CA PRO A 80 -4.59 -9.79 0.17
C PRO A 80 -3.78 -10.72 1.09
N VAL A 81 -3.77 -10.50 2.42
CA VAL A 81 -2.83 -11.12 3.41
C VAL A 81 -2.41 -12.52 3.03
#